data_AF-A0A1F5BXS8-F1
#
_entry.id   AF-A0A1F5BXS8-F1
#
_cell.length_a   1.000
_cell.length_b   1.000
_cell.length_c   1.000
_cell.angle_alpha   90.00
_cell.angle_beta   90.00
_cell.angle_gamma   90.00
#
_symmetry.space_group_name_H-M   'P 1'
#
loop_
_entity.id
_entity.type
_entity.pdbx_description
1 polymer ?
#
loop_
_entity_poly.entity_id
_entity_poly.type
_entity_poly.pdbx_seq_one_letter_code
_entity_poly.pdbx_strand_id
1 'polypeptide(L)'
;ATLTVAFASNYLPYFVKISPFGQKIVAAVFILFLVIVNYIGVRWGANLQNFLTVIKFVALAAVCVIVFIFAKDASASNWIRPLPSGLSGSMFGAFGVALVASLWAYKGWEGATYSAGEVKRPERNLPMGLLIGTMACVIIYIVANMAYLYVFPASKIAESPRIASDVMNVVVGPLGASIISFIILFSIMGAANQTILCSPRVYFAMARDGLFFDKIADAHPKFLTPHISIIALGVWSLVLTLLLETFQSLFTYVIFGEWIFFGLTVGAVIVLRKKRPDLPRPYKTWGYPITPIIFMLAALYISGT
;
A
#
# COMPACT_ATOMS: atom_id res chain seq x y z
N ALA A 1 4.93 -6.64 8.05
CA ALA A 1 6.08 -5.97 8.69
C ALA A 1 6.02 -4.44 8.59
N THR A 2 6.16 -3.85 7.39
CA THR A 2 6.24 -2.37 7.20
C THR A 2 5.10 -1.58 7.85
N LEU A 3 3.85 -1.98 7.57
CA LEU A 3 2.66 -1.34 8.14
C LEU A 3 2.58 -1.49 9.67
N THR A 4 3.06 -2.61 10.20
CA THR A 4 3.12 -2.87 11.64
C THR A 4 4.10 -1.90 12.31
N VAL A 5 5.28 -1.68 11.72
CA VAL A 5 6.25 -0.69 12.22
C VAL A 5 5.68 0.72 12.16
N ALA A 6 4.99 1.09 11.06
CA ALA A 6 4.32 2.38 10.96
C ALA A 6 3.26 2.58 12.06
N PHE A 7 2.48 1.53 12.36
CA PHE A 7 1.49 1.55 13.45
C PHE A 7 2.16 1.78 14.81
N ALA A 8 3.13 0.93 15.15
CA ALA A 8 3.70 0.87 16.49
C ALA A 8 4.73 1.98 16.79
N SER A 9 5.50 2.41 15.78
CA SER A 9 6.64 3.31 15.96
C SER A 9 6.38 4.74 15.46
N ASN A 10 5.50 4.94 14.47
CA ASN A 10 5.28 6.28 13.91
C ASN A 10 4.00 6.93 14.47
N TYR A 11 2.88 6.20 14.48
CA TYR A 11 1.57 6.77 14.80
C TYR A 11 1.12 6.54 16.23
N LEU A 12 1.25 5.34 16.80
CA LEU A 12 0.82 5.07 18.17
C LEU A 12 1.56 5.94 19.21
N PRO A 13 2.87 6.25 19.03
CA PRO A 13 3.60 7.15 19.93
C PRO A 13 3.10 8.60 19.95
N TYR A 14 2.17 8.98 19.07
CA TYR A 14 1.46 10.25 19.17
C TYR A 14 0.64 10.35 20.47
N PHE A 15 0.00 9.24 20.88
CA PHE A 15 -0.91 9.21 22.03
C PHE A 15 -0.24 8.76 23.32
N VAL A 16 0.69 7.81 23.21
CA VAL A 16 1.33 7.19 24.38
C VAL A 16 2.82 7.10 24.12
N LYS A 17 3.65 7.62 25.03
CA LYS A 17 5.10 7.46 24.91
C LYS A 17 5.46 6.00 25.16
N ILE A 18 6.01 5.33 24.15
CA ILE A 18 6.35 3.90 24.20
C ILE A 18 7.86 3.76 23.94
N SER A 19 8.55 3.01 24.80
CA SER A 19 9.97 2.69 24.62
C SER A 19 10.20 1.87 23.35
N PRO A 20 11.41 1.86 22.77
CA PRO A 20 11.71 1.05 21.58
C PRO A 20 11.34 -0.43 21.73
N PHE A 21 11.56 -1.00 22.92
CA PHE A 21 11.16 -2.38 23.23
C PHE A 21 9.63 -2.53 23.27
N GLY A 22 8.92 -1.57 23.88
CA GLY A 22 7.46 -1.56 23.89
C GLY A 22 6.85 -1.47 22.48
N GLN A 23 7.49 -0.73 21.57
CA GLN A 23 7.04 -0.65 20.17
C GLN A 23 7.14 -2.02 19.48
N LYS A 24 8.22 -2.78 19.74
CA LYS A 24 8.36 -4.16 19.23
C LYS A 24 7.26 -5.10 19.76
N ILE A 25 6.90 -4.97 21.05
CA ILE A 25 5.79 -5.74 21.65
C ILE A 25 4.45 -5.39 21.00
N VAL A 26 4.13 -4.09 20.88
CA VAL A 26 2.90 -3.63 20.23
C VAL A 26 2.83 -4.16 18.80
N ALA A 27 3.93 -4.07 18.06
CA ALA A 27 4.02 -4.56 16.70
C ALA A 27 3.76 -6.08 16.61
N ALA A 28 4.31 -6.86 17.54
CA ALA A 28 4.08 -8.30 17.59
C ALA A 28 2.62 -8.65 17.91
N VAL A 29 2.02 -7.97 18.91
CA VAL A 29 0.61 -8.13 19.28
C VAL A 29 -0.30 -7.76 18.11
N PHE A 30 0.03 -6.70 17.38
CA PHE A 30 -0.74 -6.26 16.21
C PHE A 30 -0.73 -7.28 15.08
N ILE A 31 0.44 -7.87 14.76
CA ILE A 31 0.52 -8.95 13.77
C ILE A 31 -0.28 -10.16 14.24
N LEU A 32 -0.12 -10.57 15.51
CA LEU A 32 -0.83 -11.72 16.07
C LEU A 32 -2.34 -11.53 16.02
N PHE A 33 -2.83 -10.33 16.37
CA PHE A 33 -4.25 -9.98 16.25
C PHE A 33 -4.76 -10.17 14.82
N LEU A 34 -4.06 -9.63 13.81
CA LEU A 34 -4.48 -9.76 12.42
C LEU A 34 -4.42 -11.21 11.91
N VAL A 35 -3.40 -11.97 12.33
CA VAL A 35 -3.28 -13.41 12.04
C VAL A 35 -4.48 -14.17 12.61
N ILE A 36 -4.83 -13.95 13.87
CA ILE A 36 -5.96 -14.63 14.53
C ILE A 36 -7.28 -14.30 13.83
N VAL A 37 -7.55 -13.02 13.53
CA VAL A 37 -8.78 -12.58 12.86
C VAL A 37 -8.93 -13.28 11.50
N ASN A 38 -7.86 -13.32 10.71
CA ASN A 38 -7.88 -13.92 9.37
C ASN A 38 -7.82 -15.45 9.39
N TYR A 39 -7.25 -16.06 10.45
CA TYR A 39 -7.26 -17.50 10.67
C TYR A 39 -8.69 -18.02 10.90
N ILE A 40 -9.45 -17.33 11.78
CA ILE A 40 -10.80 -17.75 12.21
C ILE A 40 -11.85 -17.53 11.12
N GLY A 41 -11.73 -16.48 10.28
CA GLY A 41 -12.69 -16.32 9.19
C GLY A 41 -12.47 -15.14 8.25
N VAL A 42 -12.38 -15.46 6.96
CA VAL A 42 -12.25 -14.51 5.83
C VAL A 42 -13.39 -13.47 5.80
N ARG A 43 -14.61 -13.86 6.19
CA ARG A 43 -15.78 -12.94 6.18
C ARG A 43 -15.64 -11.80 7.19
N TRP A 44 -15.11 -12.09 8.38
CA TRP A 44 -14.84 -11.06 9.38
C TRP A 44 -13.72 -10.11 8.91
N GLY A 45 -12.65 -10.68 8.34
CA GLY A 45 -11.58 -9.90 7.72
C GLY A 45 -12.08 -8.98 6.58
N ALA A 46 -12.98 -9.47 5.73
CA ALA A 46 -13.58 -8.69 4.64
C ALA A 46 -14.52 -7.57 5.13
N ASN A 47 -15.35 -7.84 6.13
CA ASN A 47 -16.23 -6.82 6.72
C ASN A 47 -15.43 -5.70 7.39
N LEU A 48 -14.40 -6.07 8.17
CA LEU A 48 -13.46 -5.13 8.75
C LEU A 48 -12.78 -4.29 7.66
N GLN A 49 -12.35 -4.93 6.57
CA GLN A 49 -11.73 -4.24 5.44
C GLN A 49 -12.63 -3.17 4.82
N ASN A 50 -13.88 -3.52 4.53
CA ASN A 50 -14.83 -2.62 3.89
C ASN A 50 -15.13 -1.41 4.78
N PHE A 51 -15.38 -1.65 6.07
CA PHE A 51 -15.62 -0.58 7.04
C PHE A 51 -14.43 0.40 7.14
N LEU A 52 -13.21 -0.13 7.29
CA LEU A 52 -11.99 0.69 7.36
C LEU A 52 -11.71 1.44 6.06
N THR A 53 -12.14 0.89 4.92
CA THR A 53 -11.98 1.54 3.60
C THR A 53 -12.86 2.77 3.47
N VAL A 54 -14.13 2.69 3.85
CA VAL A 54 -15.02 3.87 3.82
C VAL A 54 -14.49 4.97 4.73
N ILE A 55 -14.11 4.64 5.97
CA ILE A 55 -13.63 5.61 6.94
C ILE A 55 -12.41 6.36 6.43
N LYS A 56 -11.39 5.65 5.91
CA LYS A 56 -10.14 6.31 5.49
C LYS A 56 -10.34 7.22 4.28
N PHE A 57 -11.21 6.86 3.33
CA PHE A 57 -11.54 7.71 2.18
C PHE A 57 -12.29 8.97 2.60
N VAL A 58 -13.31 8.82 3.44
CA VAL A 58 -14.09 9.96 3.96
C VAL A 58 -13.20 10.89 4.78
N ALA A 59 -12.35 10.34 5.64
CA ALA A 59 -11.44 11.13 6.45
C ALA A 59 -10.42 11.91 5.60
N LEU A 60 -9.82 11.26 4.59
CA LEU A 60 -8.88 11.93 3.70
C LEU A 60 -9.57 13.04 2.89
N ALA A 61 -10.77 12.78 2.37
CA ALA A 61 -11.56 13.79 1.67
C ALA A 61 -11.93 14.97 2.60
N ALA A 62 -12.33 14.67 3.84
CA ALA A 62 -12.64 15.69 4.84
C ALA A 62 -11.41 16.53 5.19
N VAL A 63 -10.23 15.93 5.36
CA VAL A 63 -8.96 16.66 5.57
C VAL A 63 -8.71 17.63 4.42
N CYS A 64 -8.82 17.17 3.17
CA CYS A 64 -8.63 18.03 2.01
C CYS A 64 -9.57 19.24 2.04
N VAL A 65 -10.88 19.01 2.26
CA VAL A 65 -11.89 20.07 2.32
C VAL A 65 -11.61 21.04 3.46
N ILE A 66 -11.31 20.53 4.66
CA ILE A 66 -11.03 21.36 5.84
C ILE A 66 -9.80 22.24 5.59
N VAL A 67 -8.72 21.67 5.03
CA VAL A 67 -7.50 22.42 4.75
C VAL A 67 -7.76 23.55 3.76
N PHE A 68 -8.46 23.30 2.66
CA PHE A 68 -8.74 24.34 1.66
C PHE A 68 -9.69 25.44 2.17
N ILE A 69 -10.57 25.15 3.13
CA ILE A 69 -11.53 26.14 3.67
C ILE A 69 -10.94 26.94 4.83
N PHE A 70 -10.19 26.29 5.74
CA PHE A 70 -9.84 26.87 7.04
C PHE A 70 -8.37 27.25 7.20
N ALA A 71 -7.48 26.91 6.24
CA ALA A 71 -6.08 27.28 6.36
C ALA A 71 -5.87 28.79 6.13
N LYS A 72 -5.46 29.51 7.19
CA LYS A 72 -5.32 30.98 7.18
C LYS A 72 -4.01 31.49 6.57
N ASP A 73 -2.90 30.79 6.82
CA ASP A 73 -1.55 31.16 6.36
C ASP A 73 -1.07 30.30 5.18
N ALA A 74 -2.01 29.86 4.36
CA ALA A 74 -1.71 28.95 3.26
C ALA A 74 -1.28 29.70 1.99
N SER A 75 -0.37 29.10 1.24
CA SER A 75 0.21 29.69 0.03
C SER A 75 0.23 28.70 -1.13
N ALA A 76 -0.48 29.05 -2.20
CA ALA A 76 -0.44 28.31 -3.46
C ALA A 76 0.96 28.36 -4.12
N SER A 77 1.83 29.28 -3.72
CA SER A 77 3.21 29.34 -4.23
C SER A 77 4.04 28.09 -3.85
N ASN A 78 3.66 27.40 -2.78
CA ASN A 78 4.31 26.16 -2.35
C ASN A 78 4.07 24.99 -3.32
N TRP A 79 3.07 25.06 -4.21
CA TRP A 79 2.83 24.00 -5.20
C TRP A 79 3.93 23.92 -6.26
N ILE A 80 4.64 25.03 -6.48
CA ILE A 80 5.68 25.14 -7.51
C ILE A 80 7.05 25.43 -6.93
N ARG A 81 7.17 25.67 -5.61
CA ARG A 81 8.42 26.03 -4.94
C ARG A 81 8.94 24.91 -4.04
N PRO A 82 10.25 24.64 -4.04
CA PRO A 82 11.27 25.25 -4.91
C PRO A 82 11.13 24.77 -6.36
N LEU A 83 11.34 25.68 -7.33
CA LEU A 83 11.44 25.26 -8.73
C LEU A 83 12.76 24.50 -8.92
N PRO A 84 12.78 23.43 -9.74
CA PRO A 84 14.02 22.78 -10.14
C PRO A 84 14.94 23.80 -10.83
N SER A 85 16.25 23.71 -10.57
CA SER A 85 17.28 24.54 -11.24
C SER A 85 17.50 24.18 -12.71
N GLY A 86 16.77 23.19 -13.25
CA GLY A 86 16.84 22.70 -14.61
C GLY A 86 16.70 21.17 -14.67
N LEU A 87 16.65 20.61 -15.88
CA LEU A 87 16.74 19.17 -16.10
C LEU A 87 18.21 18.75 -15.95
N SER A 88 18.55 18.05 -14.87
CA SER A 88 19.89 17.52 -14.61
C SER A 88 19.87 16.00 -14.46
N GLY A 89 21.02 15.33 -14.66
CA GLY A 89 21.16 13.91 -14.36
C GLY A 89 20.82 13.56 -12.89
N SER A 90 21.15 14.46 -11.96
CA SER A 90 20.77 14.33 -10.55
C SER A 90 19.25 14.41 -10.32
N MET A 91 18.53 15.17 -11.14
CA MET A 91 17.06 15.24 -11.09
C MET A 91 16.42 13.91 -11.46
N PHE A 92 16.95 13.19 -12.46
CA PHE A 92 16.47 11.86 -12.81
C PHE A 92 16.71 10.86 -11.67
N GLY A 93 17.84 10.91 -10.97
CA GLY A 93 18.04 10.07 -9.78
C GLY A 93 17.05 10.39 -8.66
N ALA A 94 16.92 11.67 -8.31
CA ALA A 94 16.00 12.13 -7.27
C ALA A 94 14.53 11.83 -7.59
N PHE A 95 14.13 11.95 -8.85
CA PHE A 95 12.79 11.59 -9.32
C PHE A 95 12.52 10.10 -9.15
N GLY A 96 13.48 9.23 -9.46
CA GLY A 96 13.37 7.79 -9.24
C GLY A 96 13.13 7.44 -7.78
N VAL A 97 13.91 8.03 -6.87
CA VAL A 97 13.75 7.83 -5.41
C VAL A 97 12.38 8.35 -4.92
N ALA A 98 11.94 9.52 -5.39
CA ALA A 98 10.62 10.04 -5.06
C ALA A 98 9.48 9.18 -5.62
N LEU A 99 9.69 8.59 -6.81
CA LEU A 99 8.75 7.67 -7.45
C LEU A 99 8.63 6.37 -6.65
N VAL A 100 9.73 5.81 -6.13
CA VAL A 100 9.73 4.63 -5.24
C VAL A 100 8.82 4.86 -4.02
N ALA A 101 8.97 6.01 -3.35
CA ALA A 101 8.12 6.36 -2.21
C ALA A 101 6.64 6.55 -2.61
N SER A 102 6.40 7.18 -3.77
CA SER A 102 5.05 7.41 -4.29
C SER A 102 4.36 6.09 -4.66
N LEU A 103 5.05 5.20 -5.35
CA LEU A 103 4.53 3.90 -5.78
C LEU A 103 4.23 2.98 -4.60
N TRP A 104 4.98 3.11 -3.50
CA TRP A 104 4.63 2.44 -2.26
C TRP A 104 3.26 2.87 -1.73
N ALA A 105 2.91 4.17 -1.83
CA ALA A 105 1.58 4.64 -1.43
C ALA A 105 0.45 4.11 -2.34
N TYR A 106 0.75 3.80 -3.61
CA TYR A 106 -0.18 3.21 -4.57
C TYR A 106 -0.24 1.67 -4.54
N LYS A 107 0.64 1.02 -3.76
CA LYS A 107 0.68 -0.43 -3.64
C LYS A 107 -0.64 -1.01 -3.11
N GLY A 108 -0.96 -2.24 -3.51
CA GLY A 108 -2.08 -3.03 -2.99
C GLY A 108 -3.16 -3.32 -4.03
N TRP A 109 -3.09 -2.66 -5.20
CA TRP A 109 -3.98 -2.91 -6.33
C TRP A 109 -3.89 -4.36 -6.82
N GLU A 110 -2.70 -4.96 -6.74
CA GLU A 110 -2.43 -6.35 -7.09
C GLU A 110 -3.20 -7.34 -6.20
N GLY A 111 -3.48 -6.98 -4.95
CA GLY A 111 -4.19 -7.87 -4.03
C GLY A 111 -5.61 -8.21 -4.48
N ALA A 112 -6.26 -7.32 -5.23
CA ALA A 112 -7.56 -7.59 -5.84
C ALA A 112 -7.49 -8.73 -6.88
N THR A 113 -6.34 -8.91 -7.53
CA THR A 113 -6.15 -9.97 -8.53
C THR A 113 -6.02 -11.35 -7.89
N TYR A 114 -5.55 -11.45 -6.65
CA TYR A 114 -5.40 -12.73 -5.94
C TYR A 114 -6.74 -13.37 -5.60
N SER A 115 -7.82 -12.56 -5.55
CA SER A 115 -9.18 -13.04 -5.31
C SER A 115 -10.04 -13.00 -6.57
N ALA A 116 -9.42 -12.94 -7.77
CA ALA A 116 -10.13 -12.86 -9.04
C ALA A 116 -11.13 -14.02 -9.24
N GLY A 117 -10.83 -15.22 -8.71
CA GLY A 117 -11.72 -16.38 -8.76
C GLY A 117 -13.02 -16.23 -7.94
N GLU A 118 -13.05 -15.29 -6.99
CA GLU A 118 -14.22 -15.00 -6.14
C GLU A 118 -15.06 -13.82 -6.71
N VAL A 119 -14.56 -13.13 -7.74
CA VAL A 119 -15.22 -11.96 -8.34
C VAL A 119 -16.32 -12.41 -9.29
N LYS A 120 -17.54 -11.86 -9.14
CA LYS A 120 -18.61 -12.05 -10.12
C LYS A 120 -18.21 -11.39 -11.45
N ARG A 121 -18.27 -12.10 -12.58
CA ARG A 121 -17.87 -11.62 -13.93
C ARG A 121 -16.47 -10.98 -13.93
N PRO A 122 -15.41 -11.75 -13.59
CA PRO A 122 -14.07 -11.22 -13.42
C PRO A 122 -13.54 -10.52 -14.68
N GLU A 123 -13.94 -10.96 -15.88
CA GLU A 123 -13.56 -10.39 -17.17
C GLU A 123 -13.91 -8.91 -17.33
N ARG A 124 -14.96 -8.44 -16.65
CA ARG A 124 -15.41 -7.04 -16.70
C ARG A 124 -15.21 -6.32 -15.37
N ASN A 125 -15.60 -6.96 -14.28
CA ASN A 125 -15.64 -6.30 -12.98
C ASN A 125 -14.24 -6.12 -12.39
N LEU A 126 -13.29 -7.03 -12.64
CA LEU A 126 -11.92 -6.89 -12.13
C LEU A 126 -11.16 -5.74 -12.83
N PRO A 127 -11.10 -5.65 -14.18
CA PRO A 127 -10.46 -4.52 -14.85
C PRO A 127 -11.09 -3.18 -14.50
N MET A 128 -12.42 -3.10 -14.48
CA MET A 128 -13.14 -1.86 -14.13
C MET A 128 -12.90 -1.45 -12.68
N GLY A 129 -12.93 -2.42 -11.74
CA GLY A 129 -12.67 -2.17 -10.33
C GLY A 129 -11.24 -1.65 -10.09
N LEU A 130 -10.25 -2.26 -10.75
CA LEU A 130 -8.86 -1.80 -10.70
C LEU A 130 -8.71 -0.39 -11.29
N LEU A 131 -9.30 -0.12 -12.45
CA LEU A 131 -9.21 1.20 -13.09
C LEU A 131 -9.88 2.29 -12.26
N ILE A 132 -11.14 2.10 -11.86
CA ILE A 132 -11.91 3.10 -11.09
C ILE A 132 -11.25 3.31 -9.72
N GLY A 133 -10.89 2.22 -9.02
CA GLY A 133 -10.25 2.30 -7.72
C GLY A 133 -8.91 3.02 -7.78
N THR A 134 -8.07 2.70 -8.76
CA THR A 134 -6.77 3.36 -8.94
C THR A 134 -6.94 4.84 -9.29
N MET A 135 -7.86 5.18 -10.20
CA MET A 135 -8.13 6.58 -10.55
C MET A 135 -8.66 7.40 -9.36
N ALA A 136 -9.53 6.81 -8.54
CA ALA A 136 -9.99 7.45 -7.31
C ALA A 136 -8.83 7.72 -6.33
N CYS A 137 -7.92 6.76 -6.17
CA CYS A 137 -6.69 6.95 -5.38
C CYS A 137 -5.80 8.05 -5.95
N VAL A 138 -5.60 8.09 -7.28
CA VAL A 138 -4.80 9.13 -7.94
C VAL A 138 -5.35 10.51 -7.65
N ILE A 139 -6.66 10.70 -7.85
CA ILE A 139 -7.31 11.99 -7.62
C ILE A 139 -7.16 12.42 -6.17
N ILE A 140 -7.53 11.57 -5.20
CA ILE A 140 -7.52 11.96 -3.79
C ILE A 140 -6.09 12.18 -3.27
N TYR A 141 -5.10 11.43 -3.76
CA TYR A 141 -3.70 11.64 -3.37
C TYR A 141 -3.13 12.92 -3.96
N ILE A 142 -3.46 13.28 -5.21
CA ILE A 142 -3.06 14.58 -5.77
C ILE A 142 -3.67 15.71 -4.95
N VAL A 143 -4.98 15.64 -4.68
CA VAL A 143 -5.69 16.66 -3.88
C VAL A 143 -5.13 16.76 -2.47
N ALA A 144 -4.81 15.65 -1.82
CA ALA A 144 -4.19 15.64 -0.50
C ALA A 144 -2.78 16.25 -0.51
N ASN A 145 -1.94 15.93 -1.49
CA ASN A 145 -0.63 16.56 -1.64
C ASN A 145 -0.74 18.06 -1.88
N MET A 146 -1.69 18.50 -2.72
CA MET A 146 -1.97 19.92 -2.92
C MET A 146 -2.41 20.60 -1.62
N ALA A 147 -3.25 19.94 -0.80
CA ALA A 147 -3.67 20.46 0.49
C ALA A 147 -2.50 20.57 1.48
N TYR A 148 -1.62 19.57 1.55
CA TYR A 148 -0.43 19.61 2.41
C TYR A 148 0.54 20.71 1.99
N LEU A 149 0.82 20.81 0.68
CA LEU A 149 1.68 21.86 0.13
C LEU A 149 1.06 23.25 0.31
N TYR A 150 -0.27 23.36 0.26
CA TYR A 150 -0.95 24.63 0.51
C TYR A 150 -0.60 25.19 1.90
N VAL A 151 -0.40 24.33 2.90
CA VAL A 151 -0.05 24.73 4.28
C VAL A 151 1.46 24.77 4.52
N PHE A 152 2.24 23.80 4.01
CA PHE A 152 3.67 23.70 4.29
C PHE A 152 4.53 23.63 3.01
N PRO A 153 5.71 24.30 2.98
CA PRO A 153 6.67 24.12 1.89
C PRO A 153 7.27 22.70 1.91
N ALA A 154 7.76 22.25 0.76
CA ALA A 154 8.31 20.90 0.58
C ALA A 154 9.40 20.52 1.60
N SER A 155 10.23 21.48 2.04
CA SER A 155 11.25 21.24 3.08
C SER A 155 10.66 20.81 4.42
N LYS A 156 9.59 21.47 4.86
CA LYS A 156 8.90 21.15 6.11
C LYS A 156 8.12 19.84 6.01
N ILE A 157 7.61 19.51 4.83
CA ILE A 157 6.98 18.20 4.57
C ILE A 157 8.01 17.08 4.72
N ALA A 158 9.22 17.27 4.20
CA ALA A 158 10.29 16.26 4.24
C ALA A 158 10.76 15.93 5.68
N GLU A 159 10.65 16.88 6.61
CA GLU A 159 11.01 16.70 8.02
C GLU A 159 9.90 16.05 8.85
N SER A 160 8.65 16.08 8.36
CA SER A 160 7.49 15.61 9.12
C SER A 160 7.31 14.09 9.00
N PRO A 161 7.35 13.33 10.13
CA PRO A 161 7.01 11.91 10.10
C PRO A 161 5.49 11.66 9.98
N ARG A 162 4.65 12.70 10.17
CA ARG A 162 3.19 12.61 10.27
C ARG A 162 2.50 13.83 9.65
N ILE A 163 2.76 14.07 8.38
CA ILE A 163 2.34 15.30 7.69
C ILE A 163 0.85 15.64 7.84
N ALA A 164 -0.03 14.65 7.75
CA ALA A 164 -1.47 14.86 7.88
C ALA A 164 -1.86 15.40 9.28
N SER A 165 -1.22 14.87 10.33
CA SER A 165 -1.44 15.34 11.71
C SER A 165 -0.88 16.74 11.92
N ASP A 166 0.32 17.02 11.40
CA ASP A 166 0.97 18.31 11.57
C ASP A 166 0.22 19.43 10.84
N VAL A 167 -0.29 19.15 9.64
CA VAL A 167 -1.17 20.06 8.89
C VAL A 167 -2.47 20.30 9.64
N MET A 168 -3.14 19.25 10.13
CA MET A 168 -4.38 19.39 10.89
C MET A 168 -4.17 20.12 12.22
N ASN A 169 -3.00 20.00 12.85
CA ASN A 169 -2.66 20.76 14.05
C ASN A 169 -2.61 22.26 13.78
N VAL A 170 -2.09 22.68 12.62
CA VAL A 170 -2.04 24.10 12.24
C VAL A 170 -3.42 24.62 11.84
N VAL A 171 -4.21 23.82 11.12
CA VAL A 171 -5.51 24.28 10.57
C VAL A 171 -6.64 24.24 11.60
N VAL A 172 -6.72 23.16 12.39
CA VAL A 172 -7.85 22.91 13.32
C VAL A 172 -7.40 22.91 14.79
N GLY A 173 -6.11 22.69 15.06
CA GLY A 173 -5.57 22.58 16.41
C GLY A 173 -5.36 21.14 16.88
N PRO A 174 -4.97 20.94 18.15
CA PRO A 174 -4.56 19.64 18.69
C PRO A 174 -5.63 18.55 18.60
N LEU A 175 -6.91 18.93 18.71
CA LEU A 175 -8.02 17.99 18.57
C LEU A 175 -8.11 17.42 17.15
N GLY A 176 -7.98 18.28 16.12
CA GLY A 176 -7.99 17.84 14.72
C GLY A 176 -6.81 16.90 14.40
N ALA A 177 -5.63 17.25 14.91
CA ALA A 177 -4.43 16.42 14.81
C ALA A 177 -4.59 15.04 15.48
N SER A 178 -5.24 15.00 16.65
CA SER A 178 -5.52 13.76 17.38
C SER A 178 -6.52 12.88 16.64
N ILE A 179 -7.62 13.47 16.13
CA ILE A 179 -8.64 12.72 15.38
C ILE A 179 -8.03 12.10 14.12
N ILE A 180 -7.25 12.87 13.34
CA ILE A 180 -6.66 12.33 12.10
C ILE A 180 -5.60 11.27 12.41
N SER A 181 -4.78 11.46 13.45
CA SER A 181 -3.80 10.46 13.88
C SER A 181 -4.46 9.15 14.29
N PHE A 182 -5.61 9.23 14.97
CA PHE A 182 -6.39 8.05 15.34
C PHE A 182 -6.94 7.34 14.10
N ILE A 183 -7.53 8.08 13.16
CA ILE A 183 -8.03 7.50 11.91
C ILE A 183 -6.91 6.84 11.10
N ILE A 184 -5.71 7.41 11.07
CA ILE A 184 -4.57 6.82 10.37
C ILE A 184 -4.16 5.47 10.98
N LEU A 185 -4.23 5.29 12.30
CA LEU A 185 -3.99 3.98 12.93
C LEU A 185 -4.96 2.91 12.38
N PHE A 186 -6.25 3.24 12.25
CA PHE A 186 -7.25 2.36 11.63
C PHE A 186 -7.00 2.14 10.14
N SER A 187 -6.54 3.16 9.42
CA SER A 187 -6.15 3.05 8.01
C SER A 187 -5.01 2.05 7.81
N ILE A 188 -3.97 2.13 8.65
CA ILE A 188 -2.82 1.22 8.66
C ILE A 188 -3.28 -0.21 9.00
N MET A 189 -4.16 -0.37 9.97
CA MET A 189 -4.76 -1.67 10.30
C MET A 189 -5.54 -2.27 9.14
N GLY A 190 -6.34 -1.46 8.43
CA GLY A 190 -7.05 -1.93 7.24
C GLY A 190 -6.09 -2.32 6.12
N ALA A 191 -5.00 -1.58 5.91
CA ALA A 191 -4.00 -1.97 4.92
C ALA A 191 -3.30 -3.28 5.31
N ALA A 192 -2.93 -3.44 6.59
CA ALA A 192 -2.25 -4.65 7.06
C ALA A 192 -3.16 -5.88 7.03
N ASN A 193 -4.44 -5.70 7.36
CA ASN A 193 -5.47 -6.73 7.25
C ASN A 193 -5.66 -7.18 5.80
N GLN A 194 -5.72 -6.26 4.83
CA GLN A 194 -5.84 -6.60 3.42
C GLN A 194 -4.68 -7.47 2.93
N THR A 195 -3.45 -7.15 3.34
CA THR A 195 -2.27 -7.96 3.00
C THR A 195 -2.39 -9.38 3.55
N ILE A 196 -2.72 -9.52 4.84
CA ILE A 196 -2.86 -10.85 5.48
C ILE A 196 -4.06 -11.62 4.91
N LEU A 197 -5.11 -10.92 4.47
CA LEU A 197 -6.25 -11.54 3.82
C LEU A 197 -5.85 -12.09 2.45
N CYS A 198 -5.21 -11.29 1.60
CA CYS A 198 -5.00 -11.61 0.18
C CYS A 198 -3.73 -12.43 -0.09
N SER A 199 -2.58 -12.08 0.51
CA SER A 199 -1.28 -12.68 0.20
C SER A 199 -1.18 -14.20 0.43
N PRO A 200 -1.79 -14.82 1.48
CA PRO A 200 -1.75 -16.27 1.67
C PRO A 200 -2.22 -17.08 0.46
N ARG A 201 -3.14 -16.54 -0.35
CA ARG A 201 -3.72 -17.22 -1.52
C ARG A 201 -2.66 -17.53 -2.58
N VAL A 202 -1.64 -16.69 -2.71
CA VAL A 202 -0.55 -16.89 -3.66
C VAL A 202 0.28 -18.10 -3.26
N TYR A 203 0.73 -18.16 -2.01
CA TYR A 203 1.54 -19.27 -1.50
C TYR A 203 0.76 -20.59 -1.46
N PHE A 204 -0.52 -20.52 -1.11
CA PHE A 204 -1.42 -21.66 -1.18
C PHE A 204 -1.54 -22.22 -2.60
N ALA A 205 -1.73 -21.35 -3.62
CA ALA A 205 -1.78 -21.78 -5.01
C ALA A 205 -0.44 -22.36 -5.49
N MET A 206 0.68 -21.71 -5.17
CA MET A 206 2.02 -22.22 -5.49
C MET A 206 2.29 -23.60 -4.90
N ALA A 207 1.90 -23.82 -3.63
CA ALA A 207 2.03 -25.11 -2.97
C ALA A 207 1.16 -26.19 -3.64
N ARG A 208 -0.07 -25.84 -4.05
CA ARG A 208 -0.94 -26.74 -4.82
C ARG A 208 -0.38 -27.13 -6.19
N ASP A 209 0.38 -26.22 -6.81
CA ASP A 209 1.06 -26.47 -8.08
C ASP A 209 2.39 -27.25 -7.91
N GLY A 210 2.75 -27.64 -6.67
CA GLY A 210 4.01 -28.35 -6.37
C GLY A 210 5.26 -27.46 -6.43
N LEU A 211 5.08 -26.13 -6.44
CA LEU A 211 6.16 -25.14 -6.51
C LEU A 211 6.60 -24.63 -5.12
N PHE A 212 5.97 -25.14 -4.06
CA PHE A 212 6.24 -24.74 -2.68
C PHE A 212 5.95 -25.90 -1.71
N PHE A 213 6.26 -25.71 -0.42
CA PHE A 213 6.07 -26.77 0.59
C PHE A 213 4.61 -27.25 0.67
N ASP A 214 4.38 -28.55 0.54
CA ASP A 214 3.04 -29.16 0.45
C ASP A 214 2.08 -28.74 1.56
N LYS A 215 2.57 -28.65 2.81
CA LYS A 215 1.74 -28.25 3.97
C LYS A 215 1.11 -26.86 3.82
N ILE A 216 1.70 -25.97 3.01
CA ILE A 216 1.19 -24.61 2.82
C ILE A 216 -0.11 -24.61 1.98
N ALA A 217 -0.37 -25.69 1.24
CA ALA A 217 -1.61 -25.93 0.51
C ALA A 217 -2.78 -26.41 1.40
N ASP A 218 -2.60 -26.53 2.71
CA ASP A 218 -3.66 -27.02 3.60
C ASP A 218 -4.69 -25.93 3.94
N ALA A 219 -5.95 -26.22 3.61
CA ALA A 219 -7.10 -25.43 4.06
C ALA A 219 -7.58 -25.93 5.42
N HIS A 220 -7.94 -25.00 6.31
CA HIS A 220 -8.45 -25.35 7.63
C HIS A 220 -9.80 -26.09 7.51
N PRO A 221 -10.01 -27.24 8.17
CA PRO A 221 -11.20 -28.07 7.96
C PRO A 221 -12.52 -27.36 8.34
N LYS A 222 -12.52 -26.57 9.41
CA LYS A 222 -13.69 -25.77 9.85
C LYS A 222 -13.84 -24.41 9.17
N PHE A 223 -12.77 -23.61 9.13
CA PHE A 223 -12.83 -22.21 8.67
C PHE A 223 -12.60 -22.03 7.17
N LEU A 224 -12.12 -23.07 6.48
CA LEU A 224 -11.79 -23.07 5.05
C LEU A 224 -10.80 -21.97 4.66
N THR A 225 -9.91 -21.60 5.59
CA THR A 225 -8.85 -20.60 5.39
C THR A 225 -7.52 -21.28 5.07
N PRO A 226 -6.62 -20.66 4.28
CA PRO A 226 -5.26 -21.15 4.05
C PRO A 226 -4.39 -20.91 5.28
N HIS A 227 -4.72 -21.61 6.37
CA HIS A 227 -4.28 -21.29 7.72
C HIS A 227 -2.77 -21.42 7.93
N ILE A 228 -2.13 -22.41 7.31
CA ILE A 228 -0.67 -22.58 7.37
C ILE A 228 0.03 -21.43 6.62
N SER A 229 -0.50 -21.03 5.47
CA SER A 229 -0.01 -19.85 4.74
C SER A 229 -0.12 -18.56 5.56
N ILE A 230 -1.25 -18.36 6.25
CA ILE A 230 -1.48 -17.20 7.14
C ILE A 230 -0.47 -17.19 8.29
N ILE A 231 -0.27 -18.34 8.96
CA ILE A 231 0.70 -18.46 10.07
C ILE A 231 2.11 -18.19 9.56
N ALA A 232 2.51 -18.79 8.45
CA ALA A 232 3.85 -18.61 7.88
C ALA A 232 4.14 -17.13 7.56
N LEU A 233 3.17 -16.43 6.96
CA LEU A 233 3.27 -14.99 6.70
C LEU A 233 3.30 -14.15 7.98
N GLY A 234 2.54 -14.54 9.00
CA GLY A 234 2.56 -13.92 10.31
C GLY A 234 3.92 -14.04 10.99
N VAL A 235 4.47 -15.26 11.05
CA VAL A 235 5.80 -15.56 11.60
C VAL A 235 6.87 -14.80 10.84
N TRP A 236 6.85 -14.83 9.51
CA TRP A 236 7.82 -14.09 8.70
C TRP A 236 7.71 -12.58 8.90
N SER A 237 6.49 -12.05 9.02
CA SER A 237 6.27 -10.65 9.36
C SER A 237 6.82 -10.27 10.72
N LEU A 238 6.70 -11.15 11.73
CA LEU A 238 7.29 -10.94 13.06
C LEU A 238 8.81 -10.91 12.99
N VAL A 239 9.43 -11.88 12.31
CA VAL A 239 10.89 -11.94 12.14
C VAL A 239 11.39 -10.65 11.49
N LEU A 240 10.79 -10.24 10.37
CA LEU A 240 11.19 -9.01 9.69
C LEU A 240 10.98 -7.77 10.56
N THR A 241 9.88 -7.67 11.31
CA THR A 241 9.63 -6.52 12.20
C THR A 241 10.59 -6.47 13.39
N LEU A 242 11.06 -7.61 13.89
CA LEU A 242 12.00 -7.65 15.02
C LEU A 242 13.44 -7.42 14.60
N LEU A 243 13.83 -7.89 13.40
CA LEU A 243 15.17 -7.77 12.85
C LEU A 243 15.42 -6.45 12.11
N LEU A 244 14.41 -5.92 11.40
CA LEU A 244 14.53 -4.69 10.63
C LEU A 244 13.85 -3.55 11.39
N GLU A 245 14.67 -2.63 11.90
CA GLU A 245 14.21 -1.62 12.86
C GLU A 245 13.53 -0.41 12.21
N THR A 246 13.75 -0.15 10.91
CA THR A 246 13.21 1.05 10.25
C THR A 246 12.17 0.73 9.18
N PHE A 247 11.10 1.53 9.19
CA PHE A 247 10.09 1.56 8.13
C PHE A 247 10.72 1.77 6.75
N GLN A 248 11.75 2.62 6.67
CA GLN A 248 12.41 3.01 5.43
C GLN A 248 13.12 1.83 4.75
N SER A 249 13.93 1.08 5.48
CA SER A 249 14.58 -0.10 4.93
C SER A 249 13.57 -1.14 4.44
N LEU A 250 12.51 -1.38 5.23
CA LEU A 250 11.48 -2.36 4.89
C LEU A 250 10.71 -2.00 3.61
N PHE A 251 10.34 -0.73 3.41
CA PHE A 251 9.59 -0.37 2.20
C PHE A 251 10.48 -0.38 0.96
N THR A 252 11.73 0.08 1.05
CA THR A 252 12.66 0.11 -0.10
C THR A 252 12.90 -1.29 -0.66
N TYR A 253 13.16 -2.29 0.20
CA TYR A 253 13.36 -3.67 -0.25
C TYR A 253 12.13 -4.26 -0.94
N VAL A 254 10.94 -3.97 -0.40
CA VAL A 254 9.68 -4.45 -0.97
C VAL A 254 9.48 -3.90 -2.37
N ILE A 255 9.66 -2.58 -2.56
CA ILE A 255 9.43 -1.94 -3.86
C ILE A 255 10.45 -2.42 -4.89
N PHE A 256 11.74 -2.47 -4.54
CA PHE A 256 12.75 -2.93 -5.46
C PHE A 256 12.48 -4.36 -5.97
N GLY A 257 12.24 -5.31 -5.06
CA GLY A 257 11.99 -6.70 -5.42
C GLY A 257 10.69 -6.88 -6.20
N GLU A 258 9.61 -6.23 -5.76
CA GLU A 258 8.29 -6.34 -6.37
C GLU A 258 8.26 -5.84 -7.82
N TRP A 259 8.91 -4.71 -8.11
CA TRP A 259 8.88 -4.11 -9.43
C TRP A 259 9.64 -4.94 -10.48
N ILE A 260 10.70 -5.65 -10.10
CA ILE A 260 11.36 -6.61 -10.98
C ILE A 260 10.36 -7.70 -11.41
N PHE A 261 9.67 -8.33 -10.45
CA PHE A 261 8.72 -9.40 -10.74
C PHE A 261 7.46 -8.92 -11.47
N PHE A 262 7.01 -7.69 -11.21
CA PHE A 262 5.95 -7.05 -12.00
C PHE A 262 6.39 -6.85 -13.45
N GLY A 263 7.61 -6.36 -13.68
CA GLY A 263 8.19 -6.23 -15.02
C GLY A 263 8.23 -7.57 -15.75
N LEU A 264 8.71 -8.63 -15.09
CA LEU A 264 8.74 -9.99 -15.64
C LEU A 264 7.35 -10.53 -15.96
N THR A 265 6.38 -10.31 -15.08
CA THR A 265 4.99 -10.76 -15.26
C THR A 265 4.33 -10.06 -16.44
N VAL A 266 4.53 -8.74 -16.58
CA VAL A 266 4.04 -8.00 -17.75
C VAL A 266 4.75 -8.41 -19.03
N GLY A 267 6.07 -8.67 -18.97
CA GLY A 267 6.84 -9.23 -20.08
C GLY A 267 6.31 -10.59 -20.53
N ALA A 268 5.88 -11.44 -19.58
CA ALA A 268 5.28 -12.73 -19.87
C ALA A 268 3.99 -12.59 -20.72
N VAL A 269 3.23 -11.49 -20.62
CA VAL A 269 2.06 -11.24 -21.47
C VAL A 269 2.45 -11.10 -22.95
N ILE A 270 3.55 -10.39 -23.24
CA ILE A 270 4.07 -10.25 -24.61
C ILE A 270 4.56 -11.61 -25.12
N VAL A 271 5.28 -12.36 -24.29
CA VAL A 271 5.78 -13.70 -24.64
C VAL A 271 4.63 -14.67 -24.89
N LEU A 272 3.60 -14.69 -24.03
CA LEU A 272 2.42 -15.55 -24.16
C LEU A 272 1.61 -15.25 -25.41
N ARG A 273 1.55 -13.98 -25.85
CA ARG A 273 0.90 -13.62 -27.12
C ARG A 273 1.63 -14.19 -28.34
N LYS A 274 2.95 -14.40 -28.26
CA LYS A 274 3.73 -15.04 -29.33
C LYS A 274 3.72 -16.58 -29.23
N LYS A 275 3.93 -17.13 -28.02
CA LYS A 275 4.08 -18.59 -27.82
C LYS A 275 2.75 -19.36 -27.80
N ARG A 276 1.65 -18.71 -27.42
CA ARG A 276 0.33 -19.34 -27.25
C ARG A 276 -0.77 -18.42 -27.80
N PRO A 277 -0.79 -18.13 -29.11
CA PRO A 277 -1.71 -17.16 -29.70
C PRO A 277 -3.19 -17.53 -29.54
N ASP A 278 -3.52 -18.82 -29.51
CA ASP A 278 -4.91 -19.30 -29.52
C ASP A 278 -5.58 -19.38 -28.14
N LEU A 279 -4.84 -19.10 -27.06
CA LEU A 279 -5.42 -19.11 -25.71
C LEU A 279 -6.59 -18.10 -25.61
N PRO A 280 -7.73 -18.50 -25.03
CA PRO A 280 -8.82 -17.57 -24.73
C PRO A 280 -8.31 -16.43 -23.84
N ARG A 281 -8.59 -15.19 -24.25
CA ARG A 281 -8.21 -13.98 -23.50
C ARG A 281 -9.47 -13.18 -23.16
N PRO A 282 -10.13 -13.47 -22.02
CA PRO A 282 -11.33 -12.75 -21.58
C PRO A 282 -11.09 -11.24 -21.44
N TYR A 283 -9.86 -10.85 -21.11
CA TYR A 283 -9.40 -9.47 -21.13
C TYR A 283 -8.21 -9.31 -22.09
N LYS A 284 -8.23 -8.24 -22.90
CA LYS A 284 -7.12 -7.83 -23.75
C LYS A 284 -6.61 -6.47 -23.27
N THR A 285 -5.33 -6.41 -22.95
CA THR A 285 -4.66 -5.16 -22.51
C THR A 285 -4.89 -4.05 -23.53
N TRP A 286 -5.47 -2.94 -23.06
CA TRP A 286 -5.59 -1.71 -23.85
C TRP A 286 -4.21 -1.18 -24.24
N GLY A 287 -4.10 -0.55 -25.41
CA GLY A 287 -2.84 0.01 -25.90
C GLY A 287 -1.73 -1.01 -26.17
N TYR A 288 -2.04 -2.30 -26.31
CA TYR A 288 -1.02 -3.31 -26.62
C TYR A 288 -0.36 -3.07 -27.99
N PRO A 289 0.99 -3.18 -28.12
CA PRO A 289 1.97 -3.57 -27.09
C PRO A 289 2.55 -2.40 -26.30
N ILE A 290 2.19 -1.16 -26.62
CA ILE A 290 2.76 0.07 -26.04
C ILE A 290 2.61 0.09 -24.52
N THR A 291 1.41 -0.20 -23.99
CA THR A 291 1.16 -0.15 -22.55
C THR A 291 2.04 -1.12 -21.74
N PRO A 292 2.14 -2.42 -22.09
CA PRO A 292 3.13 -3.31 -21.47
C PRO A 292 4.59 -2.87 -21.60
N ILE A 293 4.99 -2.30 -22.74
CA ILE A 293 6.36 -1.83 -22.97
C ILE A 293 6.70 -0.66 -22.03
N ILE A 294 5.81 0.34 -21.94
CA ILE A 294 5.98 1.47 -21.02
C ILE A 294 6.09 0.98 -19.58
N PHE A 295 5.25 0.03 -19.18
CA PHE A 295 5.31 -0.54 -17.84
C PHE A 295 6.65 -1.24 -17.55
N MET A 296 7.16 -2.03 -18.50
CA MET A 296 8.47 -2.68 -18.33
C MET A 296 9.62 -1.68 -18.24
N LEU A 297 9.58 -0.60 -19.04
CA LEU A 297 10.58 0.48 -18.96
C LEU A 297 10.54 1.20 -17.61
N ALA A 298 9.33 1.48 -17.09
CA ALA A 298 9.16 2.05 -15.77
C ALA A 298 9.69 1.11 -14.68
N ALA A 299 9.38 -0.18 -14.76
CA ALA A 299 9.89 -1.19 -13.82
C ALA A 299 11.43 -1.28 -13.85
N LEU A 300 12.04 -1.28 -15.03
CA LEU A 300 13.50 -1.26 -15.17
C LEU A 300 14.13 -0.01 -14.57
N TYR A 301 13.51 1.15 -14.78
CA TYR A 301 13.97 2.42 -14.20
C TYR A 301 13.91 2.39 -12.68
N ILE A 302 12.78 1.96 -12.09
CA ILE A 302 12.59 1.86 -10.63
C ILE A 302 13.53 0.84 -10.00
N SER A 303 13.78 -0.29 -10.66
CA SER A 303 14.74 -1.29 -10.20
C SER A 303 16.20 -0.87 -10.44
N GLY A 304 16.46 0.22 -11.15
CA GLY A 304 17.80 0.76 -11.39
C GLY A 304 18.16 1.98 -10.53
N THR A 305 17.18 2.53 -9.79
CA THR A 305 17.31 3.71 -8.92
C THR A 305 17.44 3.32 -7.45
#